data_AF-A0A183CS68-F1
#
_entry.id   AF-A0A183CS68-F1
#
_cell.length_a   1.000
_cell.length_b   1.000
_cell.length_c   1.000
_cell.angle_alpha   90.00
_cell.angle_beta   90.00
_cell.angle_gamma   90.00
#
_symmetry.space_group_name_H-M   'P 1'
#
loop_
_entity.id
_entity.type
_entity.pdbx_description
1 polymer ?
#
loop_
_entity_poly.entity_id
_entity_poly.type
_entity_poly.pdbx_seq_one_letter_code
_entity_poly.pdbx_strand_id
1 'polypeptide(L)'
;MAAIDVPAAKLRLPSGEAVEFNYTNAKLGNPLLDNSKPRLEVGNESVFPAECRQRGITYRAPLWVNINLTVNGRCIDNVEVLLAEIPILLLSNRCNLHGLTRKQLVQKGEEGLE
;
A
#
# COMPACT_ATOMS: atom_id res chain seq x y z
N MET A 1 -5.93 -11.30 10.61
CA MET A 1 -5.38 -10.20 9.78
C MET A 1 -6.17 -10.24 8.48
N ALA A 2 -6.68 -9.12 7.96
CA ALA A 2 -7.62 -9.15 6.83
C ALA A 2 -7.13 -9.93 5.59
N ALA A 3 -5.82 -10.01 5.35
CA ALA A 3 -5.24 -10.77 4.25
C ALA A 3 -5.53 -12.29 4.32
N ILE A 4 -5.44 -12.89 5.51
CA ILE A 4 -5.66 -14.35 5.68
C ILE A 4 -7.14 -14.76 5.57
N ASP A 5 -8.04 -13.78 5.67
CA ASP A 5 -9.48 -14.00 5.56
C ASP A 5 -9.92 -14.05 4.08
N VAL A 6 -9.05 -13.65 3.14
CA VAL A 6 -9.30 -13.77 1.71
C VAL A 6 -9.13 -15.24 1.29
N PRO A 7 -10.15 -15.88 0.70
CA PRO A 7 -10.07 -17.28 0.33
C PRO A 7 -9.01 -17.53 -0.75
N ALA A 8 -8.40 -18.71 -0.67
CA ALA A 8 -7.47 -19.21 -1.65
C ALA A 8 -8.08 -19.22 -3.07
N ALA A 9 -7.40 -18.60 -4.03
CA ALA A 9 -7.78 -18.70 -5.43
C ALA A 9 -7.19 -19.98 -6.01
N LYS A 10 -8.05 -20.89 -6.48
CA LYS A 10 -7.65 -22.20 -7.04
C LYS A 10 -8.02 -22.24 -8.51
N LEU A 11 -7.05 -22.58 -9.36
CA LEU A 11 -7.26 -22.72 -10.80
C LEU A 11 -6.45 -23.88 -11.37
N ARG A 12 -6.93 -24.41 -12.51
CA ARG A 12 -6.18 -25.41 -13.29
C ARG A 12 -5.65 -24.74 -14.55
N LEU A 13 -4.36 -24.91 -14.80
CA LEU A 13 -3.73 -24.44 -16.04
C LEU A 13 -4.06 -25.39 -17.21
N PRO A 14 -3.93 -24.93 -18.47
CA PRO A 14 -4.04 -25.82 -19.64
C PRO A 14 -3.04 -26.98 -19.63
N SER A 15 -1.93 -26.86 -18.89
CA SER A 15 -0.96 -27.94 -18.64
C SER A 15 -1.52 -29.07 -17.76
N GLY A 16 -2.68 -28.88 -17.11
CA GLY A 16 -3.29 -29.81 -16.16
C GLY A 16 -2.87 -29.57 -14.70
N GLU A 17 -1.87 -28.72 -14.46
CA GLU A 17 -1.37 -28.37 -13.13
C GLU A 17 -2.42 -27.62 -12.32
N ALA A 18 -2.56 -27.99 -11.04
CA ALA A 18 -3.39 -27.28 -10.08
C ALA A 18 -2.58 -26.19 -9.41
N VAL A 19 -3.02 -24.93 -9.53
CA VAL A 19 -2.37 -23.76 -8.96
C VAL A 19 -3.27 -23.14 -7.91
N GLU A 20 -2.70 -22.80 -6.77
CA GLU A 20 -3.36 -22.15 -5.65
C GLU A 20 -2.58 -20.90 -5.22
N PHE A 21 -3.30 -19.78 -5.07
CA PHE A 21 -2.78 -18.50 -4.60
C PHE A 21 -3.43 -18.15 -3.27
N ASN A 22 -2.62 -17.86 -2.26
CA ASN A 22 -3.09 -17.49 -0.93
C ASN A 22 -2.41 -16.21 -0.46
N TYR A 23 -3.18 -15.23 0.01
CA TYR A 23 -2.62 -14.06 0.66
C TYR A 23 -2.18 -14.41 2.08
N THR A 24 -0.92 -14.13 2.42
CA THR A 24 -0.37 -14.41 3.76
C THR A 24 -0.28 -13.16 4.62
N ASN A 25 -0.02 -12.02 3.99
CA ASN A 25 0.16 -10.74 4.68
C ASN A 25 -0.21 -9.57 3.76
N ALA A 26 -0.56 -8.44 4.37
CA ALA A 26 -0.80 -7.18 3.68
C ALA A 26 -0.24 -6.01 4.49
N LYS A 27 0.47 -5.11 3.82
CA LYS A 27 1.09 -3.92 4.39
C LYS A 27 0.71 -2.70 3.56
N LEU A 28 -0.15 -1.87 4.14
CA LEU A 28 -0.38 -0.52 3.64
C LEU A 28 0.82 0.36 3.99
N GLY A 29 1.34 1.12 3.03
CA GLY A 29 2.41 2.09 3.24
C GLY A 29 1.89 3.43 3.76
N ASN A 30 2.73 4.45 3.62
CA ASN A 30 2.35 5.85 3.78
C ASN A 30 2.41 6.54 2.40
N PRO A 31 1.68 7.64 2.18
CA PRO A 31 1.68 8.33 0.90
C PRO A 31 3.07 8.80 0.46
N LEU A 32 3.40 8.51 -0.79
CA LEU A 32 4.62 8.91 -1.49
C LEU A 32 4.24 9.60 -2.79
N LEU A 33 5.16 10.39 -3.34
CA LEU A 33 4.98 11.02 -4.64
C LEU A 33 4.89 9.99 -5.77
N ASP A 34 5.74 8.96 -5.73
CA ASP A 34 5.74 7.86 -6.68
C ASP A 34 5.73 6.51 -5.94
N ASN A 35 4.57 5.87 -5.90
CA ASN A 35 4.39 4.59 -5.22
C ASN A 35 4.96 3.40 -6.01
N SER A 36 5.37 3.58 -7.27
CA SER A 36 6.07 2.55 -8.04
C SER A 36 7.54 2.41 -7.63
N LYS A 37 8.07 3.42 -6.95
CA LYS A 37 9.46 3.50 -6.51
C LYS A 37 9.59 3.18 -5.03
N PRO A 38 10.72 2.58 -4.60
CA PRO A 38 11.05 2.47 -3.18
C PRO A 38 11.14 3.86 -2.55
N ARG A 39 10.76 3.98 -1.26
CA ARG A 39 10.91 5.24 -0.49
C ARG A 39 12.35 5.75 -0.43
N LEU A 40 13.33 4.84 -0.47
CA LEU A 40 14.75 5.19 -0.38
C LEU A 40 15.34 5.65 -1.72
N GLU A 41 14.56 5.60 -2.80
CA GLU A 41 15.01 6.10 -4.10
C GLU A 41 15.07 7.62 -4.09
N VAL A 42 16.15 8.17 -4.65
CA VAL A 42 16.38 9.61 -4.75
C VAL A 42 15.20 10.26 -5.51
N GLY A 43 14.57 11.25 -4.88
CA GLY A 43 13.43 11.97 -5.45
C GLY A 43 12.05 11.37 -5.14
N ASN A 44 11.97 10.25 -4.42
CA ASN A 44 10.69 9.69 -3.98
C ASN A 44 10.33 10.11 -2.54
N GLU A 45 9.85 11.34 -2.42
CA GLU A 45 9.54 11.95 -1.12
C GLU A 45 8.11 11.64 -0.65
N SER A 46 7.88 11.80 0.66
CA SER A 46 6.54 11.81 1.22
C SER A 46 5.73 12.97 0.63
N VAL A 47 4.53 12.69 0.14
CA VAL A 47 3.59 13.71 -0.32
C VAL A 47 2.66 14.13 0.82
N PHE A 48 2.19 15.37 0.85
CA PHE A 48 1.24 15.87 1.85
C PHE A 48 -0.13 16.20 1.25
N PRO A 49 -1.22 16.19 2.04
CA PRO A 49 -2.56 16.43 1.50
C PRO A 49 -2.72 17.78 0.80
N ALA A 50 -2.16 18.87 1.35
CA ALA A 50 -2.11 20.18 0.70
C ALA A 50 -1.49 20.14 -0.71
N GLU A 51 -0.38 19.43 -0.88
CA GLU A 51 0.28 19.25 -2.18
C GLU A 51 -0.61 18.46 -3.14
N CYS A 52 -1.27 17.41 -2.67
CA CYS A 52 -2.22 16.64 -3.47
C CYS A 52 -3.41 17.49 -3.94
N ARG A 53 -3.97 18.34 -3.06
CA ARG A 53 -5.05 19.28 -3.41
C ARG A 53 -4.60 20.27 -4.48
N GLN A 54 -3.40 20.84 -4.34
CA GLN A 54 -2.84 21.78 -5.32
C GLN A 54 -2.57 21.14 -6.69
N ARG A 55 -2.11 19.88 -6.70
CA ARG A 55 -1.82 19.12 -7.93
C ARG A 55 -3.06 18.45 -8.55
N GLY A 56 -4.21 18.44 -7.85
CA GLY A 56 -5.41 17.74 -8.29
C GLY A 56 -5.25 16.21 -8.32
N ILE A 57 -4.42 15.63 -7.45
CA ILE A 57 -4.16 14.19 -7.39
C ILE A 57 -4.72 13.56 -6.11
N THR A 58 -4.98 12.25 -6.15
CA THR A 58 -5.44 11.49 -4.98
C THR A 58 -4.29 11.26 -3.99
N TYR A 59 -4.51 11.62 -2.73
CA TYR A 59 -3.62 11.28 -1.61
C TYR A 59 -3.72 9.79 -1.26
N ARG A 60 -2.75 9.00 -1.71
CA ARG A 60 -2.79 7.53 -1.69
C ARG A 60 -1.45 6.90 -1.31
N ALA A 61 -1.50 5.70 -0.76
CA ALA A 61 -0.32 4.93 -0.34
C ALA A 61 -0.31 3.52 -0.98
N PRO A 62 0.87 2.89 -1.12
CA PRO A 62 0.97 1.57 -1.74
C PRO A 62 0.49 0.48 -0.78
N LEU A 63 -0.31 -0.46 -1.27
CA LEU A 63 -0.67 -1.69 -0.58
C LEU A 63 0.17 -2.85 -1.12
N TRP A 64 1.11 -3.30 -0.30
CA TRP A 64 1.92 -4.47 -0.57
C TRP A 64 1.25 -5.71 0.00
N VAL A 65 1.23 -6.81 -0.73
CA VAL A 65 0.70 -8.09 -0.25
C VAL A 65 1.69 -9.21 -0.52
N ASN A 66 1.76 -10.17 0.40
CA ASN A 66 2.52 -11.39 0.24
C ASN A 66 1.58 -12.50 -0.25
N ILE A 67 1.95 -13.16 -1.34
CA ILE A 67 1.19 -14.25 -1.95
C ILE A 67 2.03 -15.52 -1.91
N ASN A 68 1.49 -16.58 -1.32
CA ASN A 68 2.03 -17.93 -1.48
C ASN A 68 1.48 -18.55 -2.75
N LEU A 69 2.39 -19.06 -3.59
CA LEU A 69 2.08 -19.81 -4.80
C LEU A 69 2.31 -21.30 -4.56
N THR A 70 1.26 -22.08 -4.67
CA THR A 70 1.30 -23.55 -4.54
C THR A 70 0.95 -24.18 -5.87
N VAL A 71 1.79 -25.10 -6.35
CA VAL A 71 1.55 -25.89 -7.57
C VAL A 71 1.51 -27.37 -7.21
N ASN A 72 0.43 -28.06 -7.59
CA ASN A 72 0.18 -29.46 -7.31
C ASN A 72 0.39 -29.83 -5.83
N GLY A 73 -0.04 -28.94 -4.92
CA GLY A 73 0.06 -29.14 -3.47
C GLY A 73 1.42 -28.79 -2.85
N ARG A 74 2.41 -28.35 -3.65
CA ARG A 74 3.71 -27.89 -3.16
C ARG A 74 3.83 -26.37 -3.25
N CYS A 75 4.14 -25.70 -2.15
CA CYS A 75 4.48 -24.27 -2.17
C CYS A 75 5.80 -24.10 -2.94
N ILE A 76 5.75 -23.34 -4.04
CA ILE A 76 6.91 -23.10 -4.91
C ILE A 76 7.49 -21.71 -4.72
N ASP A 77 6.69 -20.74 -4.27
CA ASP A 77 7.16 -19.36 -4.10
C ASP A 77 6.34 -18.58 -3.05
N ASN A 78 6.97 -17.56 -2.47
CA ASN A 78 6.34 -16.50 -1.70
C ASN A 78 6.79 -15.15 -2.29
N VAL A 79 5.86 -14.46 -2.94
CA VAL A 79 6.15 -13.19 -3.62
C VAL A 79 5.49 -12.03 -2.89
N GLU A 80 6.23 -10.94 -2.74
CA GLU A 80 5.66 -9.64 -2.34
C GLU A 80 5.33 -8.85 -3.60
N VAL A 81 4.09 -8.38 -3.72
CA VAL A 81 3.63 -7.62 -4.87
C VAL A 81 2.96 -6.32 -4.44
N LEU A 82 3.16 -5.25 -5.20
CA LEU A 82 2.35 -4.04 -5.09
C LEU A 82 0.97 -4.34 -5.67
N LEU A 83 -0.03 -4.49 -4.81
CA LEU A 83 -1.38 -4.87 -5.24
C LEU A 83 -2.17 -3.66 -5.77
N ALA A 84 -2.10 -2.55 -5.04
CA ALA A 84 -2.91 -1.37 -5.33
C ALA A 84 -2.34 -0.11 -4.66
N GLU A 85 -2.89 1.04 -5.04
CA GLU A 85 -2.75 2.29 -4.29
C GLU A 85 -4.06 2.61 -3.57
N ILE A 86 -4.01 2.82 -2.26
CA ILE A 86 -5.19 3.01 -1.41
C ILE A 86 -5.27 4.48 -1.00
N PRO A 87 -6.42 5.17 -1.21
CA PRO A 87 -6.65 6.50 -0.68
C PRO A 87 -6.49 6.52 0.85
N ILE A 88 -5.71 7.47 1.35
CA ILE A 88 -5.44 7.58 2.78
C ILE A 88 -6.32 8.64 3.41
N LEU A 89 -7.03 8.25 4.47
CA LEU A 89 -7.81 9.17 5.28
C LEU A 89 -6.89 10.16 6.01
N LEU A 90 -7.25 11.44 6.01
CA LEU A 90 -6.52 12.48 6.72
C LEU A 90 -6.46 12.16 8.22
N LEU A 91 -5.34 12.51 8.86
CA LEU A 91 -5.06 12.27 10.27
C LEU A 91 -5.09 10.80 10.75
N SER A 92 -5.38 9.82 9.87
CA SER A 92 -5.25 8.40 10.20
C SER A 92 -3.79 8.02 10.47
N ASN A 93 -3.54 6.89 11.13
CA ASN A 93 -2.18 6.40 11.43
C ASN A 93 -1.27 6.19 10.20
N ARG A 94 -1.81 6.18 8.99
CA ARG A 94 -1.03 6.10 7.73
C ARG A 94 -0.87 7.44 7.02
N CYS A 95 -1.55 8.49 7.47
CA CYS A 95 -1.37 9.83 6.96
C CYS A 95 -0.03 10.42 7.42
N ASN A 96 0.67 11.13 6.53
CA ASN A 96 1.90 11.86 6.84
C ASN A 96 1.68 13.06 7.79
N LEU A 97 0.43 13.42 8.10
CA LEU A 97 0.07 14.42 9.12
C LEU A 97 -0.13 13.84 10.52
N HIS A 98 -0.18 12.51 10.64
CA HIS A 98 -0.47 11.86 11.91
C HIS A 98 0.56 12.21 12.98
N GLY A 99 0.09 12.73 14.12
CA GLY A 99 0.93 13.10 15.26
C GLY A 99 1.73 14.40 15.07
N LEU A 100 1.51 15.16 14.00
CA LEU A 100 2.13 16.48 13.85
C LEU A 100 1.50 17.48 14.82
N THR A 101 2.33 18.37 15.36
CA THR A 101 1.87 19.50 16.17
C THR A 101 1.21 20.58 15.29
N ARG A 102 0.39 21.45 15.90
CA ARG A 102 -0.24 22.59 15.21
C ARG A 102 0.75 23.42 14.38
N LYS A 103 1.95 23.68 14.92
CA LYS A 103 3.01 24.42 14.20
C LYS A 103 3.50 23.67 12.97
N GLN A 104 3.64 22.34 13.06
CA GLN A 104 4.07 21.50 11.95
C GLN A 104 2.98 21.35 10.88
N LEU A 105 1.70 21.28 11.27
CA LEU A 105 0.58 21.28 10.31
C LEU A 105 0.60 22.55 9.46
N VAL A 106 0.74 23.72 10.10
CA VAL A 106 0.87 25.01 9.40
C VAL A 106 2.07 25.04 8.46
N GLN A 107 3.22 24.49 8.86
CA GLN A 107 4.40 24.37 7.99
C GLN A 107 4.18 23.46 6.78
N LYS A 108 3.22 22.53 6.85
CA LYS A 108 2.84 21.63 5.74
C LYS A 108 1.68 22.17 4.90
N GLY A 109 1.25 23.41 5.13
CA GLY A 109 0.17 24.04 4.38
C GLY A 109 -1.24 23.61 4.81
N GLU A 110 -1.36 23.06 6.02
CA GLU A 110 -2.64 22.72 6.65
C GLU A 110 -3.00 23.74 7.73
N GLU A 111 -4.25 23.73 8.21
CA GLU A 111 -4.68 24.59 9.31
C GLU A 111 -4.23 24.02 10.67
N GLY A 112 -3.88 24.89 11.62
CA GLY A 112 -3.44 24.48 12.96
C GLY A 112 -4.57 24.12 13.94
N LEU A 113 -5.82 24.09 13.48
CA LEU A 113 -7.01 23.81 14.28
C LEU A 113 -7.59 22.41 14.06
N GLU A 114 -7.03 21.64 13.11
CA GLU A 114 -7.36 20.22 12.91
C GLU A 114 -6.79 19.31 14.00
#